data_AF-A0A8C9Q7N5-F1
#
_entry.id   AF-A0A8C9Q7N5-F1
#
_cell.length_a   1.000
_cell.length_b   1.000
_cell.length_c   1.000
_cell.angle_alpha   90.00
_cell.angle_beta   90.00
_cell.angle_gamma   90.00
#
_symmetry.space_group_name_H-M   'P 1'
#
loop_
_entity.id
_entity.type
_entity.pdbx_description
1 polymer ?
#
loop_
_entity_poly.entity_id
_entity_poly.type
_entity_poly.pdbx_seq_one_letter_code
_entity_poly.pdbx_strand_id
1 'polypeptide(L)'
;PVSAALAVQSTPTPQPRQAAGGQKQWKARMEFILRHLPDYRDPPDGGGRLDQLLSLSMVWANHLFLGCSYNKDLLDKVMEMADGIEVEDLPQFTTRSELMKKHQS
;
A
#
# COMPACT_ATOMS: atom_id res chain seq x y z
N PRO A 1 -4.96 -19.54 -48.33
CA PRO A 1 -3.79 -19.05 -47.56
C PRO A 1 -4.24 -18.00 -46.55
N VAL A 2 -3.87 -18.26 -45.31
CA VAL A 2 -4.16 -17.58 -44.03
C VAL A 2 -3.79 -16.10 -43.98
N SER A 3 -4.64 -15.28 -43.35
CA SER A 3 -4.33 -14.39 -42.21
C SER A 3 -5.56 -13.51 -41.93
N ALA A 4 -6.50 -13.97 -41.12
CA ALA A 4 -6.53 -13.76 -39.67
C ALA A 4 -6.59 -12.25 -39.31
N ALA A 5 -7.81 -11.73 -39.24
CA ALA A 5 -8.12 -10.49 -38.54
C ALA A 5 -7.77 -10.70 -37.05
N LEU A 6 -6.63 -10.17 -36.62
CA LEU A 6 -6.30 -10.07 -35.21
C LEU A 6 -7.15 -8.96 -34.62
N ALA A 7 -8.24 -9.37 -33.99
CA ALA A 7 -8.92 -8.56 -32.98
C ALA A 7 -7.87 -8.12 -31.96
N VAL A 8 -7.48 -6.85 -32.03
CA VAL A 8 -6.86 -6.17 -30.89
C VAL A 8 -7.92 -6.21 -29.81
N GLN A 9 -7.80 -7.21 -28.93
CA GLN A 9 -8.52 -7.24 -27.66
C GLN A 9 -8.08 -5.98 -26.93
N SER A 10 -8.93 -4.96 -26.98
CA SER A 10 -8.81 -3.76 -26.17
C SER A 10 -8.67 -4.23 -24.73
N THR A 11 -7.44 -4.16 -24.21
CA THR A 11 -7.21 -4.28 -22.79
C THR A 11 -8.10 -3.24 -22.13
N PRO A 12 -8.93 -3.60 -21.12
CA PRO A 12 -9.74 -2.62 -20.45
C PRO A 12 -8.77 -1.59 -19.87
N THR A 13 -8.83 -0.36 -20.38
CA THR A 13 -8.13 0.78 -19.81
C THR A 13 -8.45 0.79 -18.32
N PRO A 14 -7.46 0.74 -17.42
CA PRO A 14 -7.74 0.73 -15.99
C PRO A 14 -8.60 1.95 -15.68
N GLN A 15 -9.80 1.71 -15.17
CA GLN A 15 -10.72 2.78 -14.82
C GLN A 15 -10.00 3.77 -13.89
N PRO A 16 -10.13 5.10 -14.06
CA PRO A 16 -9.33 6.10 -13.33
C PRO A 16 -9.43 5.96 -11.79
N ARG A 17 -10.51 5.34 -11.30
CA ARG A 17 -10.71 5.01 -9.88
C ARG A 17 -9.70 3.98 -9.34
N GLN A 18 -9.20 3.05 -10.15
CA GLN A 18 -8.22 2.04 -9.72
C GLN A 18 -6.79 2.60 -9.67
N ALA A 19 -6.43 3.50 -10.60
CA ALA A 19 -5.12 4.17 -10.57
C ALA A 19 -4.97 5.11 -9.35
N ALA A 20 -6.07 5.76 -8.93
CA ALA A 20 -6.08 6.62 -7.75
C ALA A 20 -5.80 5.87 -6.44
N GLY A 21 -6.24 4.61 -6.32
CA GLY A 21 -5.96 3.77 -5.15
C GLY A 21 -4.47 3.52 -4.96
N GLY A 22 -3.76 3.16 -6.04
CA GLY A 22 -2.31 2.96 -6.01
C GLY A 22 -1.51 4.26 -5.79
N GLN A 23 -2.02 5.39 -6.28
CA GLN A 23 -1.35 6.69 -6.13
C GLN A 23 -1.34 7.18 -4.66
N LYS A 24 -2.42 6.95 -3.92
CA LYS A 24 -2.51 7.28 -2.49
C LYS A 24 -1.56 6.42 -1.66
N GLN A 25 -1.55 5.10 -1.91
CA GLN A 25 -0.62 4.18 -1.25
C GLN A 25 0.83 4.57 -1.53
N TRP A 26 1.16 4.92 -2.78
CA TRP A 26 2.49 5.38 -3.17
C TRP A 26 2.89 6.65 -2.41
N LYS A 27 2.02 7.67 -2.35
CA LYS A 27 2.31 8.94 -1.67
C LYS A 27 2.58 8.73 -0.17
N ALA A 28 1.74 7.95 0.51
CA ALA A 28 1.95 7.62 1.92
C ALA A 28 3.28 6.89 2.14
N ARG A 29 3.59 5.88 1.31
CA ARG A 29 4.85 5.15 1.38
C ARG A 29 6.08 6.04 1.14
N MET A 30 6.00 6.98 0.20
CA MET A 30 7.09 7.93 -0.06
C MET A 30 7.38 8.80 1.16
N GLU A 31 6.35 9.33 1.82
CA GLU A 31 6.52 10.11 3.04
C GLU A 31 7.18 9.29 4.16
N PHE A 32 6.71 8.05 4.35
CA PHE A 32 7.29 7.11 5.31
C PHE A 32 8.78 6.87 5.05
N ILE A 33 9.14 6.63 3.79
CA ILE A 33 10.53 6.38 3.41
C ILE A 33 11.38 7.63 3.62
N LEU A 34 10.95 8.80 3.11
CA LEU A 34 11.73 10.03 3.17
C LEU A 34 12.03 10.47 4.61
N ARG A 35 11.07 10.28 5.53
CA ARG A 35 11.24 10.62 6.94
C ARG A 35 12.31 9.79 7.64
N HIS A 36 12.48 8.51 7.26
CA HIS A 36 13.41 7.58 7.90
C HIS A 36 14.68 7.32 7.08
N LEU A 37 14.73 7.77 5.82
CA LEU A 37 15.88 7.57 4.94
C LEU A 37 17.22 8.01 5.57
N PRO A 38 17.31 9.11 6.33
CA PRO A 38 18.56 9.50 6.98
C PRO A 38 19.10 8.45 7.96
N ASP A 39 18.20 7.82 8.72
CA ASP A 39 18.56 6.84 9.75
C ASP A 39 18.88 5.46 9.17
N TYR A 40 18.33 5.15 8.00
CA TYR A 40 18.45 3.85 7.32
C TYR A 40 19.45 3.86 6.16
N ARG A 41 20.22 4.94 6.00
CA ARG A 41 21.29 4.99 5.00
C ARG A 41 22.32 3.91 5.31
N ASP A 42 22.61 3.08 4.31
CA ASP A 42 23.54 1.98 4.50
C ASP A 42 24.95 2.50 4.80
N PRO A 43 25.65 1.90 5.78
CA PRO A 43 27.09 2.03 5.91
C PRO A 43 27.79 1.63 4.60
N PRO A 44 29.01 2.13 4.33
CA PRO A 44 29.78 1.78 3.12
C PRO A 44 30.01 0.27 2.93
N ASP A 45 29.81 -0.50 4.00
CA ASP A 45 29.92 -1.95 4.13
C ASP A 45 28.63 -2.72 3.78
N GLY A 46 27.53 -2.04 3.39
CA GLY A 46 26.38 -2.65 2.72
C GLY A 46 25.40 -3.40 3.64
N GLY A 47 24.77 -2.69 4.58
CA GLY A 47 24.02 -3.26 5.69
C GLY A 47 22.55 -3.67 5.45
N GLY A 48 22.03 -3.60 4.22
CA GLY A 48 20.63 -3.95 3.91
C GLY A 48 19.57 -3.15 4.68
N ARG A 49 19.96 -2.01 5.28
CA ARG A 49 19.08 -1.17 6.10
C ARG A 49 18.05 -0.50 5.22
N LEU A 50 18.44 -0.09 4.01
CA LEU A 50 17.50 0.45 3.04
C LEU A 50 16.43 -0.58 2.65
N ASP A 51 16.80 -1.84 2.41
CA ASP A 51 15.84 -2.91 2.10
C ASP A 51 14.88 -3.19 3.25
N GLN A 52 15.38 -3.08 4.49
CA GLN A 52 14.54 -3.14 5.68
C GLN A 52 13.53 -2.00 5.71
N LEU A 53 13.94 -0.76 5.44
CA LEU A 53 13.05 0.40 5.39
C LEU A 53 11.98 0.24 4.29
N LEU A 54 12.38 -0.22 3.11
CA LEU A 54 11.45 -0.50 2.01
C LEU A 54 10.42 -1.55 2.42
N SER A 55 10.85 -2.61 3.11
CA SER A 55 9.98 -3.66 3.63
C SER A 55 9.00 -3.13 4.69
N LEU A 56 9.49 -2.32 5.65
CA LEU A 56 8.66 -1.70 6.69
C LEU A 56 7.59 -0.77 6.08
N SER A 57 7.96 0.04 5.08
CA SER A 57 7.00 0.90 4.37
C SER A 57 5.88 0.09 3.70
N MET A 58 6.19 -1.11 3.22
CA MET A 58 5.22 -1.97 2.56
C MET A 58 4.28 -2.62 3.57
N VAL A 59 4.81 -3.09 4.70
CA VAL A 59 4.00 -3.65 5.80
C VAL A 59 2.99 -2.62 6.30
N TRP A 60 3.46 -1.40 6.57
CA TRP A 60 2.60 -0.31 7.02
C TRP A 60 1.49 0.00 6.01
N ALA A 61 1.85 0.17 4.73
CA ALA A 61 0.88 0.45 3.68
C ALA A 61 -0.10 -0.70 3.45
N ASN A 62 0.34 -1.96 3.52
CA ASN A 62 -0.55 -3.11 3.39
C ASN A 62 -1.52 -3.19 4.57
N HIS A 63 -1.06 -2.88 5.77
CA HIS A 63 -1.94 -2.82 6.93
C HIS A 63 -3.02 -1.74 6.74
N LEU A 64 -2.62 -0.52 6.38
CA LEU A 64 -3.53 0.63 6.23
C LEU A 64 -4.47 0.54 5.02
N PHE A 65 -3.97 0.10 3.86
CA PHE A 65 -4.73 0.16 2.60
C PHE A 65 -5.33 -1.18 2.19
N LEU A 66 -4.81 -2.31 2.70
CA LEU A 66 -5.29 -3.65 2.36
C LEU A 66 -5.83 -4.42 3.57
N GLY A 67 -5.70 -3.88 4.79
CA GLY A 67 -6.18 -4.53 6.02
C GLY A 67 -5.39 -5.79 6.38
N CYS A 68 -4.17 -5.95 5.85
CA CYS A 68 -3.34 -7.10 6.17
C CYS A 68 -2.95 -7.09 7.64
N SER A 69 -2.99 -8.25 8.29
CA SER A 69 -2.57 -8.41 9.68
C SER A 69 -1.16 -9.00 9.74
N TYR A 70 -0.36 -8.47 10.64
CA TYR A 70 0.99 -8.94 10.95
C TYR A 70 1.09 -9.18 12.46
N ASN A 71 2.23 -9.69 12.94
CA ASN A 71 2.43 -9.82 14.39
C ASN A 71 2.38 -8.44 15.07
N LYS A 72 1.97 -8.43 16.34
CA LYS A 72 1.73 -7.20 17.09
C LYS A 72 2.98 -6.32 17.19
N ASP A 73 4.14 -6.91 17.48
CA ASP A 73 5.38 -6.16 17.66
C ASP A 73 5.80 -5.42 16.37
N LEU A 74 5.62 -6.06 15.21
CA LEU A 74 5.90 -5.46 13.91
C LEU A 74 4.91 -4.34 13.60
N LEU A 75 3.62 -4.55 13.89
CA LEU A 75 2.59 -3.51 13.70
C LEU A 75 2.85 -2.31 14.59
N ASP A 76 3.06 -2.52 15.90
CA ASP A 76 3.32 -1.46 16.87
C ASP A 76 4.54 -0.63 16.41
N LYS A 77 5.62 -1.29 15.98
CA LYS A 77 6.81 -0.63 15.44
C LYS A 77 6.51 0.23 14.21
N VAL A 78 5.83 -0.31 13.19
CA VAL A 78 5.59 0.47 11.96
C VAL A 78 4.58 1.60 12.19
N MET A 79 3.66 1.44 13.13
CA MET A 79 2.73 2.50 13.53
C MET A 79 3.43 3.61 14.31
N GLU A 80 4.38 3.27 15.19
CA GLU A 80 5.24 4.26 15.88
C GLU A 80 6.12 5.02 14.89
N MET A 81 6.74 4.32 13.93
CA MET A 81 7.51 4.96 12.86
C MET A 81 6.63 5.90 12.01
N ALA A 82 5.37 5.54 11.78
CA ALA A 82 4.45 6.36 11.02
C ALA A 82 3.83 7.53 11.81
N ASP A 83 4.20 7.72 13.08
CA ASP A 83 3.61 8.77 13.90
C ASP A 83 3.86 10.17 13.30
N GLY A 84 2.77 10.91 13.14
CA GLY A 84 2.76 12.21 12.46
C GLY A 84 2.88 12.15 10.93
N ILE A 85 2.66 11.00 10.28
CA ILE A 85 2.40 10.93 8.83
C ILE A 85 0.89 10.97 8.60
N GLU A 86 0.39 12.05 8.00
CA GLU A 86 -1.02 12.18 7.66
C GLU A 86 -1.34 11.42 6.36
N VAL A 87 -2.24 10.45 6.45
CA VAL A 87 -2.77 9.73 5.28
C VAL A 87 -4.20 10.17 5.03
N GLU A 88 -4.39 10.98 4.00
CA GLU A 88 -5.72 11.40 3.56
C GLU A 88 -6.51 10.22 2.98
N ASP A 89 -7.80 10.15 3.35
CA ASP A 89 -8.80 9.32 2.68
C ASP A 89 -8.43 7.81 2.68
N LEU A 90 -8.12 7.30 3.88
CA LEU A 90 -7.90 5.88 4.15
C LEU A 90 -9.16 5.06 3.79
N PRO A 91 -9.00 3.87 3.19
CA PRO A 91 -10.14 3.03 2.86
C PRO A 91 -10.88 2.60 4.14
N GLN A 92 -12.17 2.89 4.20
CA GLN A 92 -13.02 2.35 5.25
C GLN A 92 -13.27 0.86 4.99
N PHE A 93 -12.62 0.01 5.79
CA PHE A 93 -12.92 -1.41 5.80
C PHE A 93 -14.26 -1.66 6.48
N THR A 94 -15.27 -2.01 5.69
CA THR A 94 -16.54 -2.48 6.22
C THR A 94 -16.48 -4.00 6.33
N THR A 95 -16.58 -4.52 7.56
CA THR A 95 -16.70 -5.96 7.78
C THR A 95 -17.99 -6.50 7.15
N ARG A 96 -17.95 -7.75 6.68
CA ARG A 96 -19.12 -8.45 6.09
C ARG A 96 -20.40 -8.31 6.94
N SER A 97 -20.27 -8.39 8.27
CA SER A 97 -21.37 -8.23 9.22
C SER A 97 -22.03 -6.85 9.17
N GLU A 98 -21.28 -5.79 8.88
CA GLU A 98 -21.79 -4.41 8.77
C GLU A 98 -22.52 -4.20 7.43
N LEU A 99 -22.06 -4.85 6.36
CA LEU A 99 -22.75 -4.86 5.06
C LEU A 99 -24.07 -5.64 5.11
N MET A 100 -24.13 -6.72 5.91
CA MET A 100 -25.33 -7.55 6.08
C MET A 100 -26.44 -6.82 6.84
N LYS A 101 -26.11 -6.00 7.84
CA LYS A 101 -27.11 -5.18 8.57
C LYS A 101 -27.76 -4.11 7.69
N LYS A 102 -27.05 -3.55 6.71
CA LYS A 102 -27.57 -2.50 5.81
C LYS A 102 -28.60 -3.00 4.80
N HIS A 103 -28.67 -4.30 4.51
CA HIS A 103 -29.62 -4.87 3.54
C HIS A 103 -30.89 -5.45 4.20
N GLN A 104 -31.06 -5.24 5.51
CA GLN A 104 -32.18 -5.80 6.27
C GLN A 104 -33.16 -4.74 6.80
N SER A 105 -33.14 -3.52 6.22
CA SER A 105 -34.19 -2.50 6.40
C SER A 105 -35.01 -2.33 5.13
#